data_AF-A0A9W9AYB5-F1
#
_entry.id   AF-A0A9W9AYB5-F1
#
_cell.length_a   1.000
_cell.length_b   1.000
_cell.length_c   1.000
_cell.angle_alpha   90.00
_cell.angle_beta   90.00
_cell.angle_gamma   90.00
#
_symmetry.space_group_name_H-M   'P 1'
#
loop_
_entity.id
_entity.type
_entity.pdbx_description
1 polymer ?
#
loop_
_entity_poly.entity_id
_entity_poly.type
_entity_poly.pdbx_seq_one_letter_code
_entity_poly.pdbx_strand_id
1 'polypeptide(L)'
;MTMAGDITLSSHTTFFGQSLTAYIENGTVPESRIDNMATRIVAAWYYLHQDAPGLPKTNFNAFLPRDLATNFRVDVQDKHYKLVREMGTASTVLLKNIKGALPLTGRERNLFMARSDAGPADIGLNKTANFMYLISPYKAIQHHARRHCTSISWIFDSFDLDRARNMGIGQSINDLVLAVVVQNNNMIVVIHSVGPLILEPWIEHPNVTAVLWAGLPGTEAGNSLIDVLYSEWNPSGHLPYTIAKNASDYPIMIIEGDIAGETPGQAGSGEVVWTKIIQKNITPRFEFGFGLSYMTFKYSNLNIGKFPQTNSE
;
A
#
# COMPACT_ATOMS: atom_id res chain seq x y z
N MET A 1 -6.16 -6.34 28.70
CA MET A 1 -6.32 -4.92 28.34
C MET A 1 -7.66 -4.79 27.62
N THR A 2 -8.47 -3.78 27.96
CA THR A 2 -9.69 -3.44 27.22
C THR A 2 -9.50 -2.05 26.60
N MET A 3 -9.92 -1.85 25.35
CA MET A 3 -9.79 -0.59 24.61
C MET A 3 -11.06 -0.39 23.75
N ALA A 4 -11.66 0.80 23.68
CA ALA A 4 -11.29 2.03 24.38
C ALA A 4 -11.55 2.01 25.90
N GLY A 5 -12.18 0.94 26.40
CA GLY A 5 -12.36 0.64 27.83
C GLY A 5 -13.83 0.51 28.21
N ASP A 6 -14.70 1.14 27.46
CA ASP A 6 -16.16 1.04 27.53
C ASP A 6 -16.70 -0.15 26.70
N ILE A 7 -17.95 -0.54 26.96
CA ILE A 7 -18.65 -1.63 26.25
C ILE A 7 -19.00 -1.18 24.83
N THR A 8 -19.53 0.04 24.70
CA THR A 8 -19.69 0.74 23.43
C THR A 8 -19.14 2.14 23.60
N LEU A 9 -18.71 2.78 22.51
CA LEU A 9 -18.08 4.10 22.56
C LEU A 9 -18.96 5.11 23.31
N SER A 10 -18.38 5.71 24.35
CA SER A 10 -19.02 6.66 25.28
C SER A 10 -20.19 6.08 26.09
N SER A 11 -20.28 4.76 26.28
CA SER A 11 -21.39 4.15 27.04
C SER A 11 -21.31 4.38 28.54
N HIS A 12 -20.15 4.78 29.05
CA HIS A 12 -19.83 4.84 30.49
C HIS A 12 -20.01 3.51 31.23
N THR A 13 -20.16 2.40 30.51
CA THR A 13 -20.24 1.04 31.05
C THR A 13 -19.01 0.26 30.59
N THR A 14 -18.50 -0.66 31.41
CA THR A 14 -17.27 -1.41 31.10
C THR A 14 -17.41 -2.89 31.44
N PHE A 15 -16.83 -3.75 30.59
CA PHE A 15 -16.66 -5.17 30.92
C PHE A 15 -15.54 -5.39 31.94
N PHE A 16 -14.57 -4.48 32.02
CA PHE A 16 -13.44 -4.53 32.95
C PHE A 16 -13.62 -3.45 34.02
N GLY A 17 -12.56 -2.75 34.44
CA GLY A 17 -12.64 -1.69 35.45
C GLY A 17 -13.30 -2.18 36.75
N GLN A 18 -14.38 -1.51 37.14
CA GLN A 18 -15.14 -1.86 38.34
C GLN A 18 -15.73 -3.29 38.27
N SER A 19 -16.21 -3.71 37.10
CA SER A 19 -16.78 -5.05 36.90
C SER A 19 -15.74 -6.15 37.15
N LEU A 20 -14.52 -5.99 36.62
CA LEU A 20 -13.44 -6.96 36.85
C LEU A 20 -13.00 -6.98 38.31
N THR A 21 -12.97 -5.81 38.96
CA THR A 21 -12.64 -5.71 40.40
C THR A 21 -13.63 -6.53 41.22
N ALA A 22 -14.94 -6.34 41.00
CA ALA A 22 -15.98 -7.09 41.68
C ALA A 22 -15.89 -8.61 41.43
N TYR A 23 -15.51 -9.04 40.22
CA TYR A 23 -15.33 -10.45 39.90
C TYR A 23 -14.10 -11.08 40.55
N ILE A 24 -13.06 -10.30 40.86
CA ILE A 24 -11.91 -10.79 41.63
C ILE A 24 -12.29 -10.88 43.11
N GLU A 25 -12.92 -9.84 43.66
CA GLU A 25 -13.35 -9.78 45.06
C GLU A 25 -14.35 -10.90 45.42
N ASN A 26 -15.25 -11.24 44.50
CA ASN A 26 -16.21 -12.32 44.72
C ASN A 26 -15.67 -13.73 44.35
N GLY A 27 -14.40 -13.84 43.96
CA GLY A 27 -13.72 -15.10 43.65
C GLY A 27 -14.06 -15.72 42.28
N THR A 28 -14.86 -15.07 41.44
CA THR A 28 -15.18 -15.55 40.09
C THR A 28 -13.95 -15.56 39.18
N VAL A 29 -13.07 -14.58 39.33
CA VAL A 29 -11.79 -14.48 38.60
C VAL A 29 -10.64 -14.61 39.60
N PRO A 30 -9.73 -15.59 39.42
CA PRO A 30 -8.57 -15.73 40.30
C PRO A 30 -7.64 -14.51 40.24
N GLU A 31 -7.08 -14.09 41.37
CA GLU A 31 -6.13 -12.97 41.46
C GLU A 31 -4.90 -13.18 40.55
N SER A 32 -4.39 -14.41 40.47
CA SER A 32 -3.28 -14.77 39.57
C SER A 32 -3.54 -14.43 38.10
N ARG A 33 -4.82 -14.34 37.69
CA ARG A 33 -5.22 -13.95 36.34
C ARG A 33 -4.97 -12.46 36.11
N ILE A 34 -5.24 -11.58 37.08
CA ILE A 34 -4.98 -10.14 36.96
C ILE A 34 -3.49 -9.85 37.09
N ASP A 35 -2.78 -10.55 37.98
CA ASP A 35 -1.32 -10.47 38.09
C ASP A 35 -0.64 -10.80 36.76
N ASN A 36 -1.10 -11.85 36.08
CA ASN A 36 -0.57 -12.21 34.78
C ASN A 36 -0.85 -11.15 33.71
N MET A 37 -2.03 -10.51 33.72
CA MET A 37 -2.34 -9.41 32.79
C MET A 37 -1.44 -8.21 33.05
N ALA A 38 -1.31 -7.79 34.31
CA ALA A 38 -0.47 -6.66 34.70
C ALA A 38 1.00 -6.93 34.38
N THR A 39 1.51 -8.12 34.74
CA THR A 39 2.88 -8.54 34.47
C THR A 39 3.22 -8.44 32.98
N ARG A 40 2.33 -8.90 32.08
CA ARG A 40 2.58 -8.82 30.63
C ARG A 40 2.62 -7.39 30.10
N ILE A 41 1.76 -6.51 30.62
CA ILE A 41 1.74 -5.09 30.22
C ILE A 41 3.01 -4.39 30.71
N VAL A 42 3.33 -4.55 32.00
CA VAL A 42 4.48 -3.90 32.63
C VAL A 42 5.80 -4.46 32.09
N ALA A 43 5.88 -5.76 31.80
CA ALA A 43 7.06 -6.36 31.17
C ALA A 43 7.34 -5.77 29.78
N ALA A 44 6.31 -5.57 28.94
CA ALA A 44 6.48 -4.93 27.64
C ALA A 44 6.90 -3.46 27.77
N TRP A 45 6.37 -2.75 28.76
CA TRP A 45 6.72 -1.36 29.07
C TRP A 45 8.20 -1.21 29.46
N TYR A 46 8.70 -2.07 30.35
CA TYR A 46 10.12 -2.11 30.72
C TYR A 46 11.01 -2.60 29.57
N TYR A 47 10.58 -3.60 28.82
CA TYR A 47 11.35 -4.14 27.69
C TYR A 47 11.65 -3.09 26.63
N LEU A 48 10.70 -2.16 26.40
CA LEU A 48 10.86 -1.04 25.48
C LEU A 48 11.42 0.24 26.15
N HIS A 49 11.88 0.14 27.40
CA HIS A 49 12.46 1.23 28.18
C HIS A 49 11.56 2.47 28.31
N GLN A 50 10.24 2.26 28.38
CA GLN A 50 9.29 3.35 28.53
C GLN A 50 9.27 3.93 29.97
N ASP A 51 10.03 3.33 30.88
CA ASP A 51 10.31 3.81 32.24
C ASP A 51 11.41 4.88 32.30
N ALA A 52 12.12 5.12 31.20
CA ALA A 52 13.22 6.07 31.15
C ALA A 52 12.74 7.50 31.51
N PRO A 53 13.53 8.27 32.30
CA PRO A 53 13.14 9.60 32.78
C PRO A 53 12.98 10.66 31.68
N GLY A 54 13.32 10.34 30.44
CA GLY A 54 13.24 11.23 29.27
C GLY A 54 12.10 10.93 28.30
N LEU A 55 11.20 9.98 28.60
CA LEU A 55 10.08 9.67 27.69
C LEU A 55 9.13 10.88 27.59
N PRO A 56 8.88 11.43 26.38
CA PRO A 56 8.01 12.59 26.22
C PRO A 56 6.56 12.24 26.57
N LYS A 57 5.86 13.16 27.23
CA LYS A 57 4.41 13.05 27.47
C LYS A 57 3.64 13.26 26.15
N THR A 58 2.43 12.70 26.10
CA THR A 58 1.48 12.96 25.00
C THR A 58 1.31 14.46 24.78
N ASN A 59 1.48 14.89 23.53
CA ASN A 59 1.55 16.30 23.15
C ASN A 59 0.58 16.70 22.01
N PHE A 60 -0.36 15.82 21.69
CA PHE A 60 -1.42 16.05 20.71
C PHE A 60 -2.73 15.42 21.20
N ASN A 61 -3.85 15.87 20.62
CA ASN A 61 -5.18 15.39 20.94
C ASN A 61 -5.87 14.87 19.66
N ALA A 62 -6.04 13.55 19.59
CA ALA A 62 -6.67 12.89 18.44
C ALA A 62 -8.16 13.26 18.26
N PHE A 63 -8.85 13.62 19.35
CA PHE A 63 -10.28 13.95 19.32
C PHE A 63 -10.54 15.43 19.09
N LEU A 64 -9.60 16.31 19.48
CA LEU A 64 -9.66 17.76 19.30
C LEU A 64 -8.40 18.28 18.58
N PRO A 65 -8.16 17.90 17.32
CA PRO A 65 -6.90 18.20 16.63
C PRO A 65 -6.66 19.70 16.34
N ARG A 66 -7.69 20.54 16.46
CA ARG A 66 -7.61 22.00 16.23
C ARG A 66 -7.47 22.81 17.52
N ASP A 67 -7.62 22.18 18.69
CA ASP A 67 -7.53 22.87 19.96
C ASP A 67 -6.06 23.20 20.30
N LEU A 68 -5.75 24.50 20.38
CA LEU A 68 -4.40 24.98 20.66
C LEU A 68 -3.96 24.72 22.11
N ALA A 69 -4.90 24.52 23.03
CA ALA A 69 -4.57 24.27 24.44
C ALA A 69 -4.05 22.84 24.67
N THR A 70 -4.49 21.87 23.86
CA THR A 70 -4.15 20.45 24.01
C THR A 70 -3.24 19.91 22.90
N ASN A 71 -2.82 20.75 21.94
CA ASN A 71 -1.93 20.38 20.85
C ASN A 71 -0.70 21.29 20.78
N PHE A 72 0.47 20.73 21.10
CA PHE A 72 1.74 21.48 21.12
C PHE A 72 2.42 21.57 19.74
N ARG A 73 1.88 20.87 18.72
CA ARG A 73 2.36 20.92 17.31
C ARG A 73 3.86 20.65 17.16
N VAL A 74 4.36 19.69 17.93
CA VAL A 74 5.78 19.27 17.87
C VAL A 74 6.04 18.64 16.50
N ASP A 75 7.05 19.15 15.79
CA ASP A 75 7.49 18.55 14.54
C ASP A 75 8.32 17.29 14.83
N VAL A 76 7.80 16.14 14.40
CA VAL A 76 8.40 14.81 14.59
C VAL A 76 8.83 14.17 13.26
N GLN A 77 8.86 14.94 12.17
CA GLN A 77 9.11 14.41 10.83
C GLN A 77 10.58 14.08 10.57
N ASP A 78 11.50 14.82 11.19
CA ASP A 78 12.95 14.76 10.89
C ASP A 78 13.19 14.59 9.37
N LYS A 79 14.13 13.73 8.97
CA LYS A 79 14.41 13.37 7.58
C LYS A 79 13.71 12.07 7.18
N HIS A 80 12.60 11.69 7.83
CA HIS A 80 11.87 10.46 7.50
C HIS A 80 11.38 10.43 6.05
N TYR A 81 11.17 11.59 5.41
CA TYR A 81 10.85 11.67 3.99
C TYR A 81 11.87 10.96 3.09
N LYS A 82 13.15 10.90 3.46
CA LYS A 82 14.16 10.16 2.70
C LYS A 82 13.85 8.67 2.67
N LEU A 83 13.50 8.11 3.83
CA LEU A 83 13.13 6.72 3.97
C LEU A 83 11.80 6.43 3.26
N VAL A 84 10.82 7.33 3.34
CA VAL A 84 9.55 7.19 2.61
C VAL A 84 9.78 7.15 1.09
N ARG A 85 10.61 8.06 0.55
CA ARG A 85 10.99 8.04 -0.87
C ARG A 85 11.70 6.74 -1.24
N GLU A 86 12.71 6.34 -0.47
CA GLU A 86 13.47 5.11 -0.73
C GLU A 86 12.57 3.87 -0.73
N MET A 87 11.68 3.73 0.26
CA MET A 87 10.70 2.64 0.31
C MET A 87 9.74 2.68 -0.88
N GLY A 88 9.20 3.86 -1.23
CA GLY A 88 8.32 4.01 -2.39
C GLY A 88 9.02 3.58 -3.69
N THR A 89 10.28 4.00 -3.87
CA THR A 89 11.10 3.67 -5.03
C THR A 89 11.39 2.17 -5.09
N ALA A 90 11.91 1.59 -4.00
CA ALA A 90 12.27 0.18 -3.92
C ALA A 90 11.06 -0.77 -4.01
N SER A 91 9.88 -0.31 -3.59
CA SER A 91 8.63 -1.07 -3.66
C SER A 91 7.94 -1.05 -5.03
N THR A 92 8.34 -0.14 -5.92
CA THR A 92 7.73 -0.03 -7.25
C THR A 92 8.08 -1.25 -8.09
N VAL A 93 7.06 -1.99 -8.52
CA VAL A 93 7.22 -3.22 -9.31
C VAL A 93 7.02 -2.91 -10.79
N LEU A 94 8.02 -3.22 -11.62
CA LEU A 94 7.87 -3.14 -13.07
C LEU A 94 7.21 -4.42 -13.58
N LEU A 95 5.97 -4.34 -14.08
CA LEU A 95 5.20 -5.50 -14.52
C LEU A 95 5.34 -5.78 -16.01
N LYS A 96 5.46 -4.72 -16.81
CA LYS A 96 5.65 -4.80 -18.26
C LYS A 96 6.64 -3.74 -18.68
N ASN A 97 7.57 -4.08 -19.57
CA ASN A 97 8.43 -3.13 -20.25
C ASN A 97 8.82 -3.70 -21.62
N ILE A 98 8.22 -3.17 -22.67
CA ILE A 98 8.47 -3.57 -24.06
C ILE A 98 8.86 -2.35 -24.88
N LYS A 99 9.47 -2.58 -26.06
CA LYS A 99 9.92 -1.52 -26.98
C LYS A 99 10.91 -0.52 -26.36
N GLY A 100 11.57 -0.87 -25.26
CA GLY A 100 12.48 0.02 -24.53
C GLY A 100 11.80 1.28 -24.00
N ALA A 101 10.51 1.19 -23.62
CA ALA A 101 9.74 2.34 -23.15
C ALA A 101 10.25 2.93 -21.84
N LEU A 102 10.82 2.09 -20.98
CA LEU A 102 11.54 2.52 -19.78
C LEU A 102 12.98 1.97 -19.75
N PRO A 103 13.92 2.73 -19.16
CA PRO A 103 13.71 4.05 -18.54
C PRO A 103 13.51 5.18 -19.55
N LEU A 104 12.86 6.26 -19.11
CA LEU A 104 12.77 7.52 -19.84
C LEU A 104 14.14 8.17 -19.93
N THR A 105 14.36 8.90 -21.02
CA THR A 105 15.66 9.47 -21.38
C THR A 105 15.86 10.90 -20.91
N GLY A 106 14.78 11.60 -20.51
CA GLY A 106 14.80 13.04 -20.27
C GLY A 106 14.90 13.85 -21.55
N ARG A 107 14.61 13.25 -22.72
CA ARG A 107 14.57 13.90 -24.03
C ARG A 107 13.19 13.85 -24.67
N GLU A 108 12.21 13.32 -23.95
CA GLU A 108 10.82 13.27 -24.37
C GLU A 108 10.33 14.71 -24.59
N ARG A 109 9.82 15.03 -25.78
CA ARG A 109 9.39 16.40 -26.10
C ARG A 109 8.02 16.73 -25.51
N ASN A 110 7.13 15.74 -25.46
CA ASN A 110 5.76 15.88 -25.00
C ASN A 110 5.40 14.69 -24.10
N LEU A 111 4.88 14.97 -22.92
CA LEU A 111 4.28 13.99 -22.02
C LEU A 111 2.81 14.34 -21.80
N PHE A 112 1.95 13.34 -21.87
CA PHE A 112 0.53 13.47 -21.55
C PHE A 112 0.24 12.68 -20.28
N MET A 113 -0.38 13.33 -19.30
CA MET A 113 -0.78 12.71 -18.04
C MET A 113 -2.31 12.67 -17.93
N ALA A 114 -2.87 11.52 -17.59
CA ALA A 114 -4.31 11.35 -17.46
C ALA A 114 -4.66 10.85 -16.05
N ARG A 115 -5.90 11.16 -15.63
CA ARG A 115 -6.56 10.73 -14.39
C ARG A 115 -6.16 11.52 -13.14
N SER A 116 -7.12 11.68 -12.24
CA SER A 116 -6.98 12.33 -10.94
C SER A 116 -5.84 11.80 -10.07
N ASP A 117 -5.53 10.50 -10.16
CA ASP A 117 -4.43 9.86 -9.41
C ASP A 117 -3.05 10.45 -9.70
N ALA A 118 -2.84 11.01 -10.89
CA ALA A 118 -1.62 11.72 -11.22
C ALA A 118 -1.57 13.14 -10.61
N GLY A 119 -2.73 13.74 -10.36
CA GLY A 119 -2.89 15.13 -9.95
C GLY A 119 -2.60 15.40 -8.46
N PRO A 120 -2.62 16.67 -8.04
CA PRO A 120 -2.55 17.01 -6.61
C PRO A 120 -3.73 16.41 -5.84
N ALA A 121 -3.48 15.86 -4.66
CA ALA A 121 -4.50 15.41 -3.73
C ALA A 121 -4.17 15.90 -2.32
N ASP A 122 -5.20 16.28 -1.56
CA ASP A 122 -5.07 16.78 -0.19
C ASP A 122 -4.97 15.63 0.84
N ILE A 123 -5.28 14.41 0.42
CA ILE A 123 -5.18 13.18 1.21
C ILE A 123 -4.56 12.07 0.36
N GLY A 124 -3.58 11.36 0.90
CA GLY A 124 -3.02 10.19 0.24
C GLY A 124 -4.00 9.02 0.24
N LEU A 125 -3.74 8.06 -0.62
CA LEU A 125 -4.67 7.01 -1.05
C LEU A 125 -5.21 6.11 0.07
N ASN A 126 -4.56 6.07 1.25
CA ASN A 126 -4.97 5.23 2.38
C ASN A 126 -5.82 5.95 3.45
N LYS A 127 -6.11 7.26 3.33
CA LYS A 127 -7.02 8.05 4.22
C LYS A 127 -6.87 7.87 5.75
N THR A 128 -5.76 7.33 6.24
CA THR A 128 -5.58 6.90 7.65
C THR A 128 -4.65 7.82 8.45
N ALA A 129 -3.85 8.63 7.76
CA ALA A 129 -3.00 9.65 8.37
C ALA A 129 -3.18 11.00 7.66
N ASN A 130 -3.06 12.09 8.41
CA ASN A 130 -3.11 13.42 7.85
C ASN A 130 -1.75 13.75 7.20
N PHE A 131 -1.76 14.06 5.91
CA PHE A 131 -0.54 14.42 5.19
C PHE A 131 -0.29 15.92 5.32
N MET A 132 0.88 16.30 5.85
CA MET A 132 1.29 17.71 5.85
C MET A 132 1.59 18.22 4.44
N TYR A 133 2.00 17.30 3.55
CA TYR A 133 2.20 17.52 2.13
C TYR A 133 2.06 16.19 1.39
N LEU A 134 1.79 16.25 0.09
CA LEU A 134 1.87 15.12 -0.83
C LEU A 134 2.53 15.59 -2.12
N ILE A 135 3.60 14.93 -2.53
CA ILE A 135 4.23 15.16 -3.83
C ILE A 135 3.56 14.24 -4.83
N SER A 136 2.62 14.77 -5.62
CA SER A 136 1.94 13.99 -6.65
C SER A 136 2.86 13.64 -7.82
N PRO A 137 2.56 12.57 -8.58
CA PRO A 137 3.25 12.23 -9.82
C PRO A 137 3.36 13.43 -10.78
N TYR A 138 2.28 14.18 -10.98
CA TYR A 138 2.27 15.37 -11.82
C TYR A 138 3.26 16.43 -11.33
N LYS A 139 3.28 16.72 -10.03
CA LYS A 139 4.17 17.75 -9.48
C LYS A 139 5.63 17.38 -9.69
N ALA A 140 5.99 16.11 -9.45
CA ALA A 140 7.34 15.62 -9.67
C ALA A 140 7.71 15.65 -11.16
N ILE A 141 6.86 15.10 -12.03
CA ILE A 141 7.13 15.02 -13.48
C ILE A 141 7.21 16.41 -14.09
N GLN A 142 6.37 17.35 -13.64
CA GLN A 142 6.46 18.75 -14.06
C GLN A 142 7.78 19.41 -13.65
N HIS A 143 8.25 19.15 -12.44
CA HIS A 143 9.54 19.67 -11.99
C HIS A 143 10.70 19.15 -12.84
N HIS A 144 10.68 17.85 -13.16
CA HIS A 144 11.67 17.24 -14.06
C HIS A 144 11.57 17.80 -15.48
N ALA A 145 10.37 17.85 -16.07
CA ALA A 145 10.13 18.33 -17.42
C ALA A 145 10.62 19.76 -17.67
N ARG A 146 10.49 20.66 -16.68
CA ARG A 146 11.02 22.04 -16.78
C ARG A 146 12.53 22.09 -16.96
N ARG A 147 13.28 21.15 -16.38
CA ARG A 147 14.75 21.06 -16.53
C ARG A 147 15.16 20.51 -17.89
N HIS A 148 14.29 19.74 -18.52
CA HIS A 148 14.57 18.97 -19.74
C HIS A 148 13.82 19.48 -20.98
N CYS A 149 13.19 20.66 -20.89
CA CYS A 149 12.41 21.28 -21.97
C CYS A 149 11.31 20.37 -22.54
N THR A 150 10.72 19.52 -21.68
CA THR A 150 9.58 18.67 -22.02
C THR A 150 8.27 19.44 -21.81
N SER A 151 7.38 19.43 -22.80
CA SER A 151 6.03 19.93 -22.66
C SER A 151 5.15 18.90 -21.95
N ILE A 152 4.31 19.34 -21.02
CA ILE A 152 3.33 18.46 -20.35
C ILE A 152 1.92 18.97 -20.64
N SER A 153 1.06 18.07 -21.12
CA SER A 153 -0.39 18.25 -21.13
C SER A 153 -1.03 17.26 -20.16
N TRP A 154 -2.16 17.64 -19.56
CA TRP A 154 -2.82 16.80 -18.57
C TRP A 154 -4.35 16.90 -18.60
N ILE A 155 -5.00 15.83 -18.15
CA ILE A 155 -6.42 15.78 -17.81
C ILE A 155 -6.61 14.99 -16.51
N PHE A 156 -6.98 15.69 -15.43
CA PHE A 156 -7.14 15.08 -14.10
C PHE A 156 -8.58 14.96 -13.65
N ASP A 157 -9.52 15.54 -14.41
CA ASP A 157 -10.92 15.47 -14.04
C ASP A 157 -11.43 14.05 -14.25
N SER A 158 -11.84 13.42 -13.16
CA SER A 158 -12.52 12.12 -13.17
C SER A 158 -13.96 12.22 -13.68
N PHE A 159 -14.50 13.45 -13.82
CA PHE A 159 -15.89 13.74 -14.12
C PHE A 159 -16.12 14.59 -15.38
N ASP A 160 -15.10 15.16 -16.02
CA ASP A 160 -15.21 15.69 -17.40
C ASP A 160 -15.17 14.53 -18.40
N LEU A 161 -16.11 13.62 -18.17
CA LEU A 161 -16.44 12.54 -19.07
C LEU A 161 -17.09 13.10 -20.32
N ASP A 162 -17.64 14.31 -20.38
CA ASP A 162 -18.23 14.83 -21.62
C ASP A 162 -17.16 15.08 -22.71
N ARG A 163 -15.94 15.49 -22.33
CA ARG A 163 -14.80 15.55 -23.27
C ARG A 163 -14.27 14.16 -23.67
N ALA A 164 -14.33 13.17 -22.77
CA ALA A 164 -13.98 11.77 -23.05
C ALA A 164 -15.12 10.97 -23.75
N ARG A 165 -16.38 11.41 -23.61
CA ARG A 165 -17.62 10.82 -24.10
C ARG A 165 -17.94 11.30 -25.51
N ASN A 166 -17.46 12.49 -25.89
CA ASN A 166 -17.30 12.85 -27.31
C ASN A 166 -16.27 11.95 -28.03
N MET A 167 -15.50 11.13 -27.27
CA MET A 167 -14.68 10.01 -27.77
C MET A 167 -15.26 8.62 -27.44
N GLY A 168 -16.47 8.54 -26.87
CA GLY A 168 -17.33 7.34 -26.90
C GLY A 168 -17.10 6.22 -25.89
N ILE A 169 -16.71 6.45 -24.63
CA ILE A 169 -16.53 5.34 -23.66
C ILE A 169 -17.06 5.67 -22.23
N GLY A 170 -17.63 4.67 -21.56
CA GLY A 170 -18.26 4.70 -20.23
C GLY A 170 -17.32 4.80 -19.01
N GLN A 171 -17.87 4.55 -17.83
CA GLN A 171 -17.39 5.04 -16.51
C GLN A 171 -16.41 4.13 -15.74
N SER A 172 -15.46 3.43 -16.39
CA SER A 172 -14.48 2.55 -15.68
C SER A 172 -13.01 2.98 -15.82
N ILE A 173 -12.14 2.45 -14.93
CA ILE A 173 -10.67 2.64 -15.03
C ILE A 173 -10.13 2.12 -16.37
N ASN A 174 -10.70 1.01 -16.83
CA ASN A 174 -10.32 0.37 -18.08
C ASN A 174 -10.70 1.23 -19.29
N ASP A 175 -11.84 1.91 -19.23
CA ASP A 175 -12.33 2.76 -20.32
C ASP A 175 -11.38 3.92 -20.62
N LEU A 176 -10.82 4.56 -19.59
CA LEU A 176 -9.81 5.61 -19.78
C LEU A 176 -8.54 5.07 -20.43
N VAL A 177 -8.05 3.91 -19.96
CA VAL A 177 -6.87 3.29 -20.56
C VAL A 177 -7.13 2.98 -22.04
N LEU A 178 -8.29 2.40 -22.35
CA LEU A 178 -8.71 2.10 -23.71
C LEU A 178 -8.90 3.35 -24.59
N ALA A 179 -9.38 4.46 -24.03
CA ALA A 179 -9.52 5.73 -24.75
C ALA A 179 -8.16 6.37 -25.09
N VAL A 180 -7.19 6.29 -24.18
CA VAL A 180 -5.85 6.88 -24.37
C VAL A 180 -4.97 6.01 -25.26
N VAL A 181 -5.04 4.69 -25.11
CA VAL A 181 -4.15 3.75 -25.80
C VAL A 181 -4.34 3.73 -27.32
N VAL A 182 -5.52 4.11 -27.82
CA VAL A 182 -5.79 4.25 -29.26
C VAL A 182 -5.20 5.55 -29.85
N GLN A 183 -4.89 6.55 -29.01
CA GLN A 183 -4.32 7.84 -29.42
C GLN A 183 -2.81 7.94 -29.18
N ASN A 184 -2.23 7.03 -28.39
CA ASN A 184 -0.82 7.04 -28.03
C ASN A 184 -0.18 5.67 -28.28
N ASN A 185 0.91 5.63 -29.04
CA ASN A 185 1.62 4.39 -29.39
C ASN A 185 2.67 3.94 -28.35
N ASN A 186 2.91 4.76 -27.32
CA ASN A 186 3.84 4.50 -26.22
C ASN A 186 3.20 4.92 -24.88
N MET A 187 2.25 4.12 -24.40
CA MET A 187 1.54 4.34 -23.15
C MET A 187 2.20 3.62 -21.99
N ILE A 188 2.56 4.38 -20.96
CA ILE A 188 3.05 3.88 -19.67
C ILE A 188 1.92 3.99 -18.66
N VAL A 189 1.58 2.88 -18.00
CA VAL A 189 0.53 2.84 -16.96
C VAL A 189 1.19 2.72 -15.59
N VAL A 190 0.83 3.60 -14.67
CA VAL A 190 1.25 3.53 -13.25
C VAL A 190 0.01 3.23 -12.42
N ILE A 191 0.08 2.20 -11.59
CA ILE A 191 -1.04 1.75 -10.76
C ILE A 191 -0.70 2.02 -9.29
N HIS A 192 -1.51 2.87 -8.65
CA HIS A 192 -1.58 2.94 -7.20
C HIS A 192 -2.84 2.22 -6.72
N SER A 193 -2.68 1.12 -5.99
CA SER A 193 -3.78 0.29 -5.51
C SER A 193 -3.37 -0.45 -4.24
N VAL A 194 -4.35 -0.71 -3.38
CA VAL A 194 -4.19 -1.48 -2.13
C VAL A 194 -3.99 -2.98 -2.37
N GLY A 195 -4.35 -3.47 -3.55
CA GLY A 195 -4.35 -4.89 -3.88
C GLY A 195 -4.57 -5.14 -5.37
N PRO A 196 -4.60 -6.40 -5.80
CA PRO A 196 -4.59 -6.75 -7.21
C PRO A 196 -5.83 -6.24 -7.96
N LEU A 197 -5.64 -5.82 -9.20
CA LEU A 197 -6.68 -5.40 -10.13
C LEU A 197 -6.71 -6.35 -11.33
N ILE A 198 -7.86 -6.53 -11.95
CA ILE A 198 -7.96 -7.28 -13.21
C ILE A 198 -7.49 -6.38 -14.35
N LEU A 199 -6.37 -6.75 -14.97
CA LEU A 199 -5.69 -5.95 -16.00
C LEU A 199 -6.01 -6.40 -17.44
N GLU A 200 -6.67 -7.55 -17.60
CA GLU A 200 -6.94 -8.19 -18.90
C GLU A 200 -7.53 -7.28 -19.98
N PRO A 201 -8.41 -6.29 -19.69
CA PRO A 201 -8.99 -5.47 -20.75
C PRO A 201 -7.99 -4.67 -21.59
N TRP A 202 -6.78 -4.39 -21.09
CA TRP A 202 -5.82 -3.52 -21.78
C TRP A 202 -4.34 -3.94 -21.65
N ILE A 203 -3.99 -4.84 -20.71
CA ILE A 203 -2.58 -5.17 -20.40
C ILE A 203 -1.80 -5.70 -21.61
N GLU A 204 -2.45 -6.41 -22.53
CA GLU A 204 -1.83 -6.96 -23.75
C GLU A 204 -1.84 -5.99 -24.95
N HIS A 205 -2.46 -4.83 -24.83
CA HIS A 205 -2.51 -3.89 -25.94
C HIS A 205 -1.09 -3.48 -26.38
N PRO A 206 -0.76 -3.50 -27.69
CA PRO A 206 0.62 -3.32 -28.17
C PRO A 206 1.19 -1.92 -27.90
N ASN A 207 0.31 -0.95 -27.66
CA ASN A 207 0.70 0.42 -27.29
C ASN A 207 0.81 0.62 -25.77
N VAL A 208 0.38 -0.33 -24.92
CA VAL A 208 0.72 -0.33 -23.49
C VAL A 208 2.11 -0.92 -23.39
N THR A 209 3.11 -0.03 -23.35
CA THR A 209 4.52 -0.39 -23.49
C THR A 209 5.21 -0.62 -22.16
N ALA A 210 4.75 0.04 -21.10
CA ALA A 210 5.19 -0.27 -19.75
C ALA A 210 4.07 -0.18 -18.72
N VAL A 211 4.18 -0.99 -17.66
CA VAL A 211 3.25 -0.99 -16.53
C VAL A 211 4.05 -1.05 -15.24
N LEU A 212 3.86 -0.08 -14.36
CA LEU A 212 4.41 -0.08 -13.02
C LEU A 212 3.30 -0.21 -11.98
N TRP A 213 3.57 -1.01 -10.95
CA TRP A 213 2.74 -1.10 -9.77
C TRP A 213 3.44 -0.38 -8.61
N ALA A 214 2.91 0.77 -8.21
CA ALA A 214 3.53 1.67 -7.23
C ALA A 214 2.89 1.57 -5.83
N GLY A 215 1.82 0.78 -5.66
CA GLY A 215 1.19 0.55 -4.36
C GLY A 215 0.70 1.85 -3.70
N LEU A 216 1.10 2.10 -2.45
CA LEU A 216 0.73 3.29 -1.66
C LEU A 216 2.01 3.99 -1.12
N PRO A 217 2.71 4.79 -1.94
CA PRO A 217 4.07 5.26 -1.64
C PRO A 217 4.16 6.44 -0.65
N GLY A 218 3.06 6.83 -0.01
CA GLY A 218 3.05 7.88 1.01
C GLY A 218 3.31 9.30 0.48
N THR A 219 3.93 10.16 1.29
CA THR A 219 4.14 11.59 1.01
C THR A 219 5.02 11.87 -0.21
N GLU A 220 5.90 10.94 -0.55
CA GLU A 220 6.93 11.09 -1.59
C GLU A 220 6.57 10.42 -2.92
N ALA A 221 5.29 10.06 -3.12
CA ALA A 221 4.78 9.30 -4.25
C ALA A 221 5.37 9.68 -5.63
N GLY A 222 5.34 10.97 -5.96
CA GLY A 222 5.84 11.46 -7.24
C GLY A 222 7.36 11.42 -7.34
N ASN A 223 8.08 11.73 -6.26
CA ASN A 223 9.54 11.67 -6.25
C ASN A 223 10.02 10.23 -6.39
N SER A 224 9.43 9.29 -5.65
CA SER A 224 9.80 7.88 -5.74
C SER A 224 9.51 7.29 -7.12
N LEU A 225 8.43 7.72 -7.76
CA LEU A 225 8.10 7.27 -9.10
C LEU A 225 9.11 7.79 -10.14
N ILE A 226 9.56 9.04 -10.03
CA ILE A 226 10.58 9.59 -10.94
C ILE A 226 11.88 8.83 -10.89
N ASP A 227 12.32 8.44 -9.69
CA ASP A 227 13.57 7.71 -9.50
C ASP A 227 13.60 6.45 -10.38
N VAL A 228 12.47 5.74 -10.43
CA VAL A 228 12.30 4.57 -11.29
C VAL A 228 12.18 4.98 -12.76
N LEU A 229 11.25 5.90 -13.08
CA LEU A 229 10.97 6.28 -14.47
C LEU A 229 12.21 6.75 -15.24
N TYR A 230 13.13 7.46 -14.60
CA TYR A 230 14.33 8.03 -15.24
C TYR A 230 15.63 7.27 -14.88
N SER A 231 15.52 6.05 -14.33
CA SER A 231 16.68 5.21 -13.97
C SER A 231 17.66 5.82 -12.97
N GLU A 232 17.21 6.74 -12.10
CA GLU A 232 17.97 7.05 -10.87
C GLU A 232 17.96 5.82 -9.93
N TRP A 233 16.97 4.95 -10.08
CA TRP A 233 16.85 3.66 -9.42
C TRP A 233 16.41 2.55 -10.40
N ASN A 234 17.06 1.39 -10.33
CA ASN A 234 16.64 0.21 -11.08
C ASN A 234 15.49 -0.49 -10.34
N PRO A 235 14.28 -0.64 -10.92
CA PRO A 235 13.14 -1.23 -10.23
C PRO A 235 13.49 -2.62 -9.68
N SER A 236 13.24 -2.79 -8.40
CA SER A 236 13.60 -3.97 -7.60
C SER A 236 12.42 -4.55 -6.82
N GLY A 237 11.25 -3.90 -6.90
CA GLY A 237 10.04 -4.39 -6.26
C GLY A 237 9.58 -5.70 -6.90
N HIS A 238 9.01 -6.59 -6.08
CA HIS A 238 8.36 -7.81 -6.53
C HIS A 238 6.98 -7.88 -5.90
N LEU A 239 6.00 -8.42 -6.63
CA LEU A 239 4.62 -8.48 -6.16
C LEU A 239 4.49 -9.30 -4.87
N PRO A 240 3.92 -8.74 -3.79
CA PRO A 240 3.65 -9.49 -2.56
C PRO A 240 2.37 -10.33 -2.63
N TYR A 241 1.73 -10.39 -3.81
CA TYR A 241 0.52 -11.18 -4.09
C TYR A 241 0.45 -11.53 -5.57
N THR A 242 -0.36 -12.53 -5.92
CA THR A 242 -0.64 -12.88 -7.32
C THR A 242 -1.66 -11.92 -7.92
N ILE A 243 -1.44 -11.46 -9.16
CA ILE A 243 -2.44 -10.80 -9.99
C ILE A 243 -3.03 -11.85 -10.94
N ALA A 244 -4.28 -12.23 -10.74
CA ALA A 244 -4.99 -13.18 -11.58
C ALA A 244 -5.60 -12.53 -12.84
N LYS A 245 -6.00 -13.37 -13.81
CA LYS A 245 -6.67 -12.92 -15.03
C LYS A 245 -8.15 -12.65 -14.81
N ASN A 246 -8.81 -13.44 -13.96
CA ASN A 246 -10.22 -13.26 -13.61
C ASN A 246 -10.39 -13.15 -12.10
N ALA A 247 -11.46 -12.47 -11.66
CA ALA A 247 -11.78 -12.38 -10.24
C ALA A 247 -12.10 -13.76 -9.63
N SER A 248 -12.73 -14.65 -10.41
CA SER A 248 -13.05 -16.03 -10.01
C SER A 248 -11.84 -16.93 -9.79
N ASP A 249 -10.66 -16.53 -10.27
CA ASP A 249 -9.44 -17.31 -10.11
C ASP A 249 -8.89 -17.21 -8.68
N TYR A 250 -9.31 -16.18 -7.92
CA TYR A 250 -9.01 -16.11 -6.50
C TYR A 250 -9.89 -17.13 -5.74
N PRO A 251 -9.29 -18.07 -4.99
CA PRO A 251 -10.00 -19.09 -4.23
C PRO A 251 -10.56 -18.51 -2.92
N ILE A 252 -11.29 -17.40 -3.01
CA ILE A 252 -11.88 -16.67 -1.89
C ILE A 252 -13.38 -16.54 -2.08
N MET A 253 -14.11 -16.54 -0.96
CA MET A 253 -15.52 -16.21 -0.92
C MET A 253 -15.64 -14.86 -0.23
N ILE A 254 -16.21 -13.87 -0.91
CA ILE A 254 -16.55 -12.59 -0.29
C ILE A 254 -17.90 -12.81 0.41
N ILE A 255 -17.91 -12.64 1.73
CA ILE A 255 -19.15 -12.61 2.51
C ILE A 255 -19.56 -11.15 2.59
N GLU A 256 -20.68 -10.80 1.96
CA GLU A 256 -21.23 -9.44 1.98
C GLU A 256 -22.30 -9.32 3.08
N GLY A 257 -22.13 -8.35 3.98
CA GLY A 257 -23.12 -7.98 5.02
C GLY A 257 -22.65 -8.19 6.47
N ASP A 258 -23.22 -7.39 7.39
CA ASP A 258 -23.14 -7.63 8.83
C ASP A 258 -24.20 -8.68 9.20
N ILE A 259 -23.89 -9.97 9.03
CA ILE A 259 -24.78 -11.03 9.54
C ILE A 259 -24.54 -11.14 11.04
N ALA A 260 -25.42 -10.51 11.83
CA ALA A 260 -25.47 -10.72 13.27
C ALA A 260 -25.66 -12.22 13.56
N GLY A 261 -24.61 -12.88 14.04
CA GLY A 261 -24.65 -14.30 14.43
C GLY A 261 -23.76 -15.23 13.60
N GLU A 262 -23.18 -14.77 12.48
CA GLU A 262 -22.12 -15.51 11.79
C GLU A 262 -20.78 -14.83 12.01
N THR A 263 -19.89 -15.48 12.77
CA THR A 263 -18.48 -15.09 12.83
C THR A 263 -17.88 -15.12 11.41
N PRO A 264 -17.36 -13.99 10.88
CA PRO A 264 -16.51 -14.04 9.70
C PRO A 264 -15.24 -14.83 10.08
N GLY A 265 -15.20 -16.13 9.77
CA GLY A 265 -14.19 -16.97 10.42
C GLY A 265 -14.17 -18.46 10.12
N GLN A 266 -15.01 -19.00 9.25
CA GLN A 266 -14.69 -20.29 8.62
C GLN A 266 -13.65 -20.04 7.51
N ALA A 267 -12.47 -19.59 7.91
CA ALA A 267 -11.29 -19.59 7.07
C ALA A 267 -10.97 -21.06 6.74
N GLY A 268 -11.48 -21.54 5.61
CA GLY A 268 -11.16 -22.88 5.12
C GLY A 268 -9.65 -22.99 4.88
N SER A 269 -8.97 -23.75 5.75
CA SER A 269 -7.52 -23.98 5.82
C SER A 269 -6.68 -22.68 5.77
N GLY A 270 -5.81 -22.46 6.77
CA GLY A 270 -4.85 -21.34 6.81
C GLY A 270 -3.76 -21.37 5.72
N GLU A 271 -4.11 -21.83 4.52
CA GLU A 271 -3.26 -21.96 3.35
C GLU A 271 -3.20 -20.65 2.57
N VAL A 272 -2.00 -20.30 2.13
CA VAL A 272 -1.69 -19.04 1.47
C VAL A 272 -2.33 -18.98 0.08
N VAL A 273 -3.01 -17.88 -0.28
CA VAL A 273 -3.83 -17.77 -1.51
C VAL A 273 -3.08 -18.18 -2.80
N TRP A 274 -1.79 -17.83 -2.93
CA TRP A 274 -1.01 -18.17 -4.12
C TRP A 274 -0.71 -19.67 -4.25
N THR A 275 -0.62 -20.43 -3.15
CA THR A 275 -0.41 -21.89 -3.21
C THR A 275 -1.64 -22.59 -3.77
N LYS A 276 -2.85 -22.11 -3.44
CA LYS A 276 -4.11 -22.61 -4.00
C LYS A 276 -4.21 -22.35 -5.51
N ILE A 277 -3.73 -21.20 -6.00
CA ILE A 277 -3.66 -20.90 -7.44
C ILE A 277 -2.77 -21.92 -8.16
N ILE A 278 -1.61 -22.25 -7.58
CA ILE A 278 -0.69 -23.28 -8.10
C ILE A 278 -1.33 -24.67 -8.06
N GLN A 279 -1.94 -25.06 -6.94
CA GLN A 279 -2.60 -26.37 -6.78
C GLN A 279 -3.75 -26.56 -7.78
N LYS A 280 -4.48 -25.50 -8.11
CA LYS A 280 -5.55 -25.51 -9.12
C LYS A 280 -5.05 -25.38 -10.56
N ASN A 281 -3.73 -25.30 -10.76
CA ASN A 281 -3.09 -25.14 -12.06
C ASN A 281 -3.59 -23.91 -12.84
N ILE A 282 -3.90 -22.82 -12.13
CA ILE A 282 -4.36 -21.57 -12.72
C ILE A 282 -3.13 -20.74 -13.09
N THR A 283 -3.04 -20.31 -14.36
CA THR A 283 -1.95 -19.42 -14.82
C THR A 283 -2.31 -17.95 -14.50
N PRO A 284 -1.58 -17.29 -13.59
CA PRO A 284 -1.86 -15.89 -13.27
C PRO A 284 -1.47 -14.95 -14.41
N ARG A 285 -1.88 -13.68 -14.31
CA ARG A 285 -1.36 -12.60 -15.15
C ARG A 285 0.07 -12.24 -14.71
N PHE A 286 0.27 -12.06 -13.40
CA PHE A 286 1.58 -11.91 -12.78
C PHE A 286 1.59 -12.71 -11.48
N GLU A 287 2.58 -13.60 -11.34
CA GLU A 287 2.73 -14.47 -10.18
C GLU A 287 3.22 -13.73 -8.93
N PHE A 288 2.99 -14.34 -7.76
CA PHE A 288 3.63 -13.90 -6.52
C PHE A 288 5.16 -13.87 -6.68
N GLY A 289 5.79 -12.78 -6.25
CA GLY A 289 7.23 -12.58 -6.40
C GLY A 289 7.67 -12.16 -7.80
N PHE A 290 6.75 -11.86 -8.74
CA PHE A 290 7.11 -11.33 -10.05
C PHE A 290 7.49 -9.84 -9.99
N GLY A 291 8.51 -9.46 -10.75
CA GLY A 291 8.95 -8.08 -10.95
C GLY A 291 10.08 -8.02 -11.98
N LEU A 292 9.98 -7.12 -12.95
CA LEU A 292 11.04 -6.88 -13.92
C LEU A 292 12.07 -5.89 -13.37
N SER A 293 13.27 -5.93 -13.96
CA SER A 293 14.36 -4.99 -13.73
C SER A 293 14.82 -4.41 -15.07
N TYR A 294 15.55 -3.28 -15.06
CA TYR A 294 16.27 -2.81 -16.24
C TYR A 294 17.49 -3.68 -16.61
N MET A 295 17.80 -4.69 -15.78
CA MET A 295 18.88 -5.65 -15.99
C MET A 295 18.34 -7.08 -16.00
N THR A 296 19.16 -8.02 -16.48
CA THR A 296 18.86 -9.45 -16.46
C THR A 296 19.79 -10.18 -15.48
N PHE A 297 19.23 -11.18 -14.79
CA PHE A 297 19.94 -11.97 -13.80
C PHE A 297 19.95 -13.45 -14.22
N LYS A 298 21.05 -14.16 -13.92
CA LYS A 298 21.17 -15.61 -14.14
C LYS A 298 21.53 -16.30 -12.83
N TYR A 299 20.69 -17.23 -12.41
CA TYR A 299 20.95 -18.07 -11.24
C TYR A 299 21.71 -19.34 -11.67
N SER A 300 22.74 -19.71 -10.89
CA SER A 300 23.54 -20.93 -11.11
C SER A 300 24.17 -21.39 -9.78
N ASN A 301 24.75 -22.59 -9.76
CA ASN A 301 25.48 -23.14 -8.60
C ASN A 301 24.66 -23.25 -7.31
N LEU A 302 23.41 -23.76 -7.41
CA LEU A 302 22.64 -24.12 -6.22
C LEU A 302 23.41 -25.17 -5.41
N ASN A 303 23.79 -24.81 -4.19
CA ASN A 303 24.47 -25.71 -3.26
C ASN A 303 23.58 -25.94 -2.03
N ILE A 304 23.32 -27.21 -1.71
CA ILE A 304 22.49 -27.61 -0.58
C ILE A 304 23.41 -28.28 0.44
N GLY A 305 23.71 -27.57 1.53
CA GLY A 305 24.48 -28.10 2.66
C GLY A 305 23.58 -28.75 3.71
N LYS A 306 24.06 -29.81 4.35
CA LYS A 306 23.45 -30.32 5.58
C LYS A 306 24.00 -29.54 6.78
N PHE A 307 23.13 -29.07 7.66
CA PHE A 307 23.57 -28.61 8.98
C PHE A 307 24.00 -29.82 9.82
N PRO A 308 25.12 -29.74 10.56
CA PRO A 308 25.52 -30.82 11.46
C PRO A 308 24.43 -31.03 12.51
N GLN A 309 23.90 -32.25 12.58
CA GLN A 309 23.03 -32.64 13.69
C GLN A 309 23.90 -32.73 14.93
N THR A 310 23.78 -31.76 15.84
CA THR A 310 24.25 -31.95 17.21
C THR A 310 23.37 -33.03 17.81
N ASN A 311 23.91 -34.24 17.98
CA ASN A 311 23.31 -35.23 18.87
C ASN A 311 23.37 -34.62 20.27
N SER A 312 22.25 -34.06 20.74
CA SER A 312 22.08 -33.77 22.16
C SER A 312 21.97 -35.12 22.87
N GLU A 313 23.06 -35.53 23.53
CA GLU A 313 23.02 -36.55 24.58
C GLU A 313 22.17 -36.08 25.77
#